data_AF-A0A6C0IHH9-F1
#
_entry.id   AF-A0A6C0IHH9-F1
#
_cell.length_a   1.000
_cell.length_b   1.000
_cell.length_c   1.000
_cell.angle_alpha   90.00
_cell.angle_beta   90.00
_cell.angle_gamma   90.00
#
_symmetry.space_group_name_H-M   'P 1'
#
loop_
_entity.id
_entity.type
_entity.pdbx_description
1 polymer ?
#
loop_
_entity_poly.entity_id
_entity_poly.type
_entity_poly.pdbx_seq_one_letter_code
_entity_poly.pdbx_strand_id
1 'polypeptide(L)'
;MTANECPEGFHKRASYITKTGKKVVAACVRSSSSSLKRTTQKLIPSIKSLSRMACPPGMIERKAYTRKYSTAVFQKGFRKKTRSGKEIIVKPHKKNLTSVKPVCIKDKGLPGKGEDKIGPLRKGDLSKYGYTLKISEKERQKALKKAISKFGPLGVYRKLDAVTKLTSRTIPEASKMFEKDREWVKETYGPLKAF
;
A
#
# COMPACT_ATOMS: atom_id res chain seq x y z
N MET A 1 -63.69 -11.75 -18.18
CA MET A 1 -62.33 -12.15 -18.58
C MET A 1 -61.39 -10.99 -18.30
N THR A 2 -60.47 -11.14 -17.35
CA THR A 2 -59.71 -10.04 -16.74
C THR A 2 -58.66 -9.47 -17.70
N ALA A 3 -58.94 -8.29 -18.26
CA ALA A 3 -58.08 -7.54 -19.18
C ALA A 3 -56.83 -6.95 -18.50
N ASN A 4 -55.91 -7.79 -18.04
CA ASN A 4 -54.72 -7.32 -17.30
C ASN A 4 -53.38 -7.93 -17.73
N GLU A 5 -53.35 -8.83 -18.70
CA GLU A 5 -52.13 -9.51 -19.12
C GLU A 5 -51.59 -8.96 -20.44
N CYS A 6 -50.29 -8.63 -20.45
CA CYS A 6 -49.60 -8.19 -21.66
C CYS A 6 -49.37 -9.39 -22.59
N PRO A 7 -49.34 -9.18 -23.92
CA PRO A 7 -49.02 -10.24 -24.88
C PRO A 7 -47.66 -10.89 -24.61
N GLU A 8 -47.49 -12.12 -25.06
CA GLU A 8 -46.24 -12.88 -24.90
C GLU A 8 -45.03 -12.09 -25.46
N GLY A 9 -43.95 -11.98 -24.68
CA GLY A 9 -42.78 -11.16 -25.01
C GLY A 9 -42.90 -9.66 -24.66
N PHE A 10 -43.99 -9.26 -24.01
CA PHE A 10 -44.19 -7.91 -23.46
C PHE A 10 -44.40 -7.97 -21.94
N HIS A 11 -43.92 -6.95 -21.24
CA HIS A 11 -44.15 -6.80 -19.80
C HIS A 11 -44.85 -5.47 -19.52
N LYS A 12 -45.68 -5.44 -18.47
CA LYS A 12 -46.44 -4.26 -18.08
C LYS A 12 -45.51 -3.28 -17.36
N ARG A 13 -45.33 -2.08 -17.92
CA ARG A 13 -44.62 -0.99 -17.25
C ARG A 13 -45.62 -0.14 -16.48
N ALA A 14 -45.38 0.08 -15.18
CA ALA A 14 -46.23 0.94 -14.36
C ALA A 14 -46.18 2.41 -14.82
N SER A 15 -47.26 3.15 -14.59
CA SER A 15 -47.30 4.59 -14.86
C SER A 15 -46.36 5.36 -13.94
N TYR A 16 -45.70 6.40 -14.45
CA TYR A 16 -44.78 7.23 -13.66
C TYR A 16 -44.77 8.68 -14.17
N ILE A 17 -44.27 9.59 -13.33
CA ILE A 17 -44.10 11.00 -13.69
C ILE A 17 -42.63 11.21 -14.09
N THR A 18 -42.42 11.79 -15.26
CA THR A 18 -41.09 12.13 -15.75
C THR A 18 -40.50 13.30 -14.96
N LYS A 19 -39.17 13.48 -15.02
CA LYS A 19 -38.49 14.59 -14.33
C LYS A 19 -38.96 15.99 -14.78
N THR A 20 -39.60 16.08 -15.94
CA THR A 20 -40.19 17.30 -16.51
C THR A 20 -41.69 17.44 -16.20
N GLY A 21 -42.23 16.60 -15.31
CA GLY A 21 -43.61 16.69 -14.81
C GLY A 21 -44.69 16.01 -15.67
N LYS A 22 -44.35 15.45 -16.83
CA LYS A 22 -45.32 14.74 -17.69
C LYS A 22 -45.62 13.35 -17.12
N LYS A 23 -46.91 13.01 -16.99
CA LYS A 23 -47.39 11.70 -16.55
C LYS A 23 -47.42 10.72 -17.72
N VAL A 24 -46.69 9.62 -17.60
CA VAL A 24 -46.67 8.51 -18.57
C VAL A 24 -47.60 7.41 -18.05
N VAL A 25 -48.57 7.01 -18.85
CA VAL A 25 -49.54 5.94 -18.52
C VAL A 25 -48.88 4.56 -18.57
N ALA A 26 -49.48 3.60 -17.88
CA ALA A 26 -49.03 2.22 -17.91
C ALA A 26 -49.25 1.61 -19.30
N ALA A 27 -48.25 0.92 -19.83
CA ALA A 27 -48.31 0.29 -21.15
C ALA A 27 -47.48 -1.01 -21.18
N CYS A 28 -47.82 -1.91 -22.09
CA CYS A 28 -47.04 -3.11 -22.36
C CYS A 28 -45.84 -2.76 -23.25
N VAL A 29 -44.62 -3.09 -22.82
CA VAL A 29 -43.38 -2.81 -23.57
C VAL A 29 -42.66 -4.12 -23.88
N ARG A 30 -42.19 -4.26 -25.12
CA ARG A 30 -41.47 -5.46 -25.58
C ARG A 30 -40.19 -5.63 -24.78
N SER A 31 -39.92 -6.81 -24.25
CA SER A 31 -38.64 -7.10 -23.62
C SER A 31 -37.54 -7.10 -24.69
N SER A 32 -36.74 -6.03 -24.74
CA SER A 32 -35.63 -5.92 -25.70
C SER A 32 -34.40 -6.74 -25.30
N SER A 33 -34.42 -7.40 -24.14
CA SER A 33 -33.38 -8.33 -23.73
C SER A 33 -33.62 -9.67 -24.41
N SER A 34 -32.96 -9.90 -25.55
CA SER A 34 -32.70 -11.27 -25.97
C SER A 34 -32.06 -12.00 -24.78
N SER A 35 -32.67 -13.10 -24.39
CA SER A 35 -32.35 -13.90 -23.21
C SER A 35 -31.04 -14.68 -23.39
N LEU A 36 -29.97 -14.02 -23.83
CA LEU A 36 -28.63 -14.50 -23.57
C LEU A 36 -28.39 -14.29 -22.08
N LYS A 37 -28.50 -15.38 -21.32
CA LYS A 37 -28.01 -15.46 -19.94
C LYS A 37 -26.66 -14.77 -19.92
N ARG A 38 -26.56 -13.62 -19.24
CA ARG A 38 -25.28 -13.03 -18.85
C ARG A 38 -24.66 -14.02 -17.84
N THR A 39 -24.14 -15.12 -18.33
CA THR A 39 -23.01 -15.75 -17.68
C THR A 39 -21.99 -14.63 -17.57
N THR A 40 -21.69 -14.22 -16.35
CA THR A 40 -20.44 -13.53 -16.08
C THR A 40 -19.34 -14.52 -16.41
N GLN A 41 -19.07 -14.74 -17.70
CA GLN A 41 -17.77 -15.17 -18.14
C GLN A 41 -16.86 -14.08 -17.57
N LYS A 42 -16.19 -14.42 -16.46
CA LYS A 42 -15.01 -13.69 -16.02
C LYS A 42 -14.20 -13.55 -17.31
N LEU A 43 -14.11 -12.33 -17.85
CA LEU A 43 -13.27 -12.08 -19.01
C LEU A 43 -11.90 -12.63 -18.61
N ILE A 44 -11.53 -13.77 -19.18
CA ILE A 44 -10.15 -14.24 -19.11
C ILE A 44 -9.40 -13.13 -19.82
N PRO A 45 -8.59 -12.35 -19.08
CA PRO A 45 -7.98 -11.19 -19.68
C PRO A 45 -7.08 -11.71 -20.81
N SER A 46 -7.09 -11.02 -21.96
CA SER A 46 -6.40 -11.42 -23.19
C SER A 46 -5.02 -12.02 -22.92
N ILE A 47 -4.54 -12.98 -23.71
CA ILE A 47 -3.20 -13.56 -23.56
C ILE A 47 -2.10 -12.48 -23.50
N LYS A 48 -2.30 -11.30 -24.12
CA LYS A 48 -1.43 -10.11 -23.98
C LYS A 48 -1.42 -9.47 -22.58
N SER A 49 -2.48 -9.63 -21.80
CA SER A 49 -2.53 -9.23 -20.39
C SER A 49 -1.81 -10.24 -19.47
N LEU A 50 -1.55 -11.45 -19.97
CA LEU A 50 -0.78 -12.50 -19.30
C LEU A 50 0.69 -12.51 -19.72
N SER A 51 1.06 -11.83 -20.82
CA SER A 51 2.46 -11.61 -21.20
C SER A 51 3.11 -10.63 -20.22
N ARG A 52 3.39 -11.13 -19.02
CA ARG A 52 4.31 -10.47 -18.10
C ARG A 52 5.62 -10.30 -18.85
N MET A 53 6.24 -9.12 -18.82
CA MET A 53 7.64 -9.04 -19.24
C MET A 53 8.39 -10.14 -18.49
N ALA A 54 9.03 -11.05 -19.22
CA ALA A 54 9.85 -12.10 -18.62
C ALA A 54 11.03 -11.40 -17.93
N CYS A 55 10.87 -11.11 -16.65
CA CYS A 55 11.92 -10.50 -15.87
C CYS A 55 13.02 -11.53 -15.60
N PRO A 56 14.29 -11.11 -15.62
CA PRO A 56 15.40 -12.01 -15.30
C PRO A 56 15.26 -12.57 -13.87
N PRO A 57 15.89 -13.72 -13.58
CA PRO A 57 15.88 -14.31 -12.24
C PRO A 57 16.27 -13.28 -11.17
N GLY A 58 15.51 -13.24 -10.06
CA GLY A 58 15.68 -12.25 -8.98
C GLY A 58 15.02 -10.88 -9.23
N MET A 59 14.28 -10.72 -10.33
CA MET A 59 13.44 -9.55 -10.59
C MET A 59 11.96 -9.91 -10.74
N ILE A 60 11.09 -8.99 -10.35
CA ILE A 60 9.65 -9.07 -10.54
C ILE A 60 9.17 -7.92 -11.42
N GLU A 61 8.11 -8.18 -12.19
CA GLU A 61 7.46 -7.15 -12.98
C GLU A 61 6.63 -6.22 -12.08
N ARG A 62 7.03 -4.96 -11.98
CA ARG A 62 6.20 -3.95 -11.33
C ARG A 62 5.05 -3.59 -12.25
N LYS A 63 3.81 -3.78 -11.79
CA LYS A 63 2.61 -3.32 -12.51
C LYS A 63 2.66 -1.81 -12.79
N ALA A 64 2.09 -1.42 -13.93
CA ALA A 64 1.88 -0.01 -14.26
C ALA A 64 1.00 0.66 -13.22
N TYR A 65 1.29 1.91 -12.85
CA TYR A 65 0.45 2.68 -11.93
C TYR A 65 0.56 4.18 -12.19
N THR A 66 -0.49 4.91 -11.80
CA THR A 66 -0.52 6.37 -11.83
C THR A 66 -0.01 6.93 -10.51
N ARG A 67 1.01 7.78 -10.53
CA ARG A 67 1.56 8.42 -9.31
C ARG A 67 0.49 9.30 -8.67
N LYS A 68 0.21 9.05 -7.38
CA LYS A 68 -0.68 9.90 -6.58
C LYS A 68 0.18 10.88 -5.78
N TYR A 69 -0.15 12.16 -5.83
CA TYR A 69 0.43 13.19 -4.97
C TYR A 69 -0.46 13.42 -3.75
N SER A 70 0.13 13.81 -2.63
CA SER A 70 -0.65 14.24 -1.46
C SER A 70 -1.31 15.60 -1.73
N THR A 71 -2.37 15.92 -0.97
CA THR A 71 -3.06 17.22 -1.04
C THR A 71 -2.10 18.38 -0.81
N ALA A 72 -1.18 18.23 0.14
CA ALA A 72 -0.14 19.22 0.42
C ALA A 72 0.75 19.50 -0.80
N VAL A 73 1.14 18.46 -1.55
CA VAL A 73 1.96 18.63 -2.76
C VAL A 73 1.17 19.30 -3.89
N PHE A 74 -0.13 19.03 -4.02
CA PHE A 74 -0.96 19.76 -4.99
C PHE A 74 -1.08 21.26 -4.66
N GLN A 75 -1.21 21.62 -3.38
CA GLN A 75 -1.37 23.02 -2.96
C GLN A 75 -0.05 23.80 -2.97
N LYS A 76 0.99 23.22 -2.35
CA LYS A 76 2.27 23.89 -2.09
C LYS A 76 3.31 23.64 -3.19
N GLY A 77 3.19 22.54 -3.93
CA GLY A 77 4.20 22.09 -4.88
C GLY A 77 5.44 21.49 -4.20
N PHE A 78 6.41 21.11 -5.01
CA PHE A 78 7.72 20.64 -4.55
C PHE A 78 8.84 21.38 -5.27
N ARG A 79 10.00 21.54 -4.61
CA ARG A 79 11.17 22.20 -5.20
C ARG A 79 11.90 21.24 -6.13
N LYS A 80 12.32 21.74 -7.28
CA LYS A 80 13.15 21.02 -8.27
C LYS A 80 14.28 21.93 -8.72
N LYS A 81 15.50 21.39 -8.78
CA LYS A 81 16.63 22.04 -9.45
C LYS A 81 16.56 21.76 -10.96
N THR A 82 16.63 22.82 -11.77
CA THR A 82 16.75 22.70 -13.22
C THR A 82 18.17 22.26 -13.61
N ARG A 83 18.36 21.86 -14.88
CA ARG A 83 19.69 21.51 -15.41
C ARG A 83 20.69 22.68 -15.32
N SER A 84 20.19 23.91 -15.31
CA SER A 84 20.96 25.15 -15.10
C SER A 84 21.21 25.50 -13.63
N GLY A 85 20.80 24.65 -12.68
CA GLY A 85 21.02 24.85 -11.24
C GLY A 85 19.97 25.72 -10.53
N LYS A 86 19.06 26.38 -11.27
CA LYS A 86 17.99 27.21 -10.69
C LYS A 86 16.97 26.36 -9.93
N GLU A 87 16.62 26.78 -8.72
CA GLU A 87 15.51 26.18 -7.96
C GLU A 87 14.16 26.75 -8.40
N ILE A 88 13.23 25.87 -8.74
CA ILE A 88 11.85 26.21 -9.08
C ILE A 88 10.86 25.40 -8.24
N ILE A 89 9.68 25.97 -7.97
CA ILE A 89 8.57 25.25 -7.33
C ILE A 89 7.66 24.70 -8.41
N VAL A 90 7.49 23.38 -8.44
CA VAL A 90 6.63 22.67 -9.38
C VAL A 90 5.34 22.25 -8.68
N LYS A 91 4.19 22.71 -9.16
CA LYS A 91 2.87 22.30 -8.67
C LYS A 91 2.22 21.33 -9.66
N PRO A 92 2.04 20.04 -9.30
CA PRO A 92 1.40 19.10 -10.19
C PRO A 92 -0.09 19.42 -10.33
N HIS A 93 -0.67 19.15 -11.51
CA HIS A 93 -2.09 19.32 -11.76
C HIS A 93 -2.82 17.97 -11.73
N LYS A 94 -4.02 17.89 -11.16
CA LYS A 94 -4.78 16.63 -11.03
C LYS A 94 -5.06 15.94 -12.37
N LYS A 95 -5.21 16.72 -13.45
CA LYS A 95 -5.43 16.19 -14.81
C LYS A 95 -4.16 15.57 -15.43
N ASN A 96 -2.96 15.97 -14.96
CA ASN A 96 -1.67 15.62 -15.56
C ASN A 96 -0.85 14.72 -14.62
N LEU A 97 -1.47 13.66 -14.12
CA LEU A 97 -0.80 12.69 -13.26
C LEU A 97 0.19 11.85 -14.08
N THR A 98 1.42 11.71 -13.59
CA THR A 98 2.44 10.89 -14.25
C THR A 98 2.08 9.41 -14.15
N SER A 99 1.87 8.78 -15.31
CA SER A 99 1.74 7.32 -15.42
C SER A 99 3.12 6.66 -15.50
N VAL A 100 3.36 5.67 -14.65
CA VAL A 100 4.61 4.92 -14.61
C VAL A 100 4.39 3.57 -15.30
N LYS A 101 5.08 3.37 -16.41
CA LYS A 101 5.08 2.13 -17.20
C LYS A 101 5.51 0.90 -16.36
N PRO A 102 5.09 -0.32 -16.72
CA PRO A 102 5.58 -1.53 -16.07
C PRO A 102 7.06 -1.75 -16.41
N VAL A 103 7.86 -2.15 -15.42
CA VAL A 103 9.32 -2.37 -15.57
C VAL A 103 9.74 -3.47 -14.59
N CYS A 104 10.74 -4.26 -14.95
CA CYS A 104 11.38 -5.22 -14.04
C CYS A 104 12.14 -4.50 -12.92
N ILE A 105 11.84 -4.88 -11.67
CA ILE A 105 12.51 -4.37 -10.47
C ILE A 105 13.08 -5.54 -9.67
N LYS A 106 14.13 -5.29 -8.88
CA LYS A 106 14.65 -6.30 -7.94
C LYS A 106 13.52 -6.80 -7.05
N ASP A 107 13.40 -8.12 -6.94
CA ASP A 107 12.45 -8.73 -6.01
C ASP A 107 12.90 -8.44 -4.58
N LYS A 108 12.06 -7.72 -3.83
CA LYS A 108 12.30 -7.38 -2.42
C LYS A 108 11.49 -8.27 -1.48
N GLY A 109 10.84 -9.32 -2.00
CA GLY A 109 9.94 -10.20 -1.27
C GLY A 109 8.48 -9.99 -1.68
N LEU A 110 7.56 -10.30 -0.76
CA LEU A 110 6.12 -10.39 -1.05
C LEU A 110 5.59 -9.15 -1.81
N PRO A 111 4.85 -9.34 -2.90
CA PRO A 111 4.33 -8.23 -3.70
C PRO A 111 3.33 -7.41 -2.89
N GLY A 112 3.57 -6.10 -2.81
CA GLY A 112 2.67 -5.12 -2.18
C GLY A 112 3.14 -4.65 -0.80
N LYS A 113 2.39 -3.69 -0.23
CA LYS A 113 2.55 -3.30 1.17
C LYS A 113 1.72 -4.30 1.97
N GLY A 114 2.39 -5.23 2.66
CA GLY A 114 1.70 -6.15 3.57
C GLY A 114 0.93 -5.38 4.65
N GLU A 115 0.10 -6.09 5.42
CA GLU A 115 -0.60 -5.49 6.55
C GLU A 115 0.42 -4.82 7.50
N ASP A 116 0.17 -3.55 7.86
CA ASP A 116 1.05 -2.74 8.71
C ASP A 116 0.94 -3.25 10.18
N LYS A 117 1.54 -4.41 10.47
CA LYS A 117 1.53 -5.02 11.82
C LYS A 117 2.43 -4.29 12.83
N ILE A 118 3.40 -3.54 12.33
CA ILE A 118 4.36 -2.77 13.13
C ILE A 118 4.06 -1.29 12.87
N GLY A 119 3.72 -0.55 13.92
CA GLY A 119 3.47 0.90 13.81
C GLY A 119 4.72 1.67 13.34
N PRO A 120 4.57 2.96 12.98
CA PRO A 120 5.69 3.75 12.45
C PRO A 120 6.81 3.88 13.50
N LEU A 121 8.04 3.47 13.13
CA LEU A 121 9.22 3.70 13.96
C LEU A 121 9.66 5.16 13.87
N ARG A 122 9.89 5.79 15.03
CA ARG A 122 10.50 7.12 15.08
C ARG A 122 11.98 7.03 14.74
N LYS A 123 12.41 7.85 13.77
CA LYS A 123 13.81 7.92 13.36
C LYS A 123 14.67 8.46 14.50
N GLY A 124 15.78 7.78 14.79
CA GLY A 124 16.80 8.26 15.71
C GLY A 124 16.58 7.93 17.19
N ASP A 125 15.56 7.15 17.54
CA ASP A 125 15.26 6.83 18.95
C ASP A 125 16.40 6.12 19.68
N LEU A 126 17.11 5.20 19.04
CA LEU A 126 18.31 4.56 19.62
C LEU A 126 19.58 5.32 19.25
N SER A 127 19.65 5.88 18.04
CA SER A 127 20.82 6.60 17.55
C SER A 127 21.18 7.83 18.39
N LYS A 128 20.19 8.51 18.99
CA LYS A 128 20.43 9.63 19.91
C LYS A 128 21.22 9.25 21.17
N TYR A 129 21.28 7.96 21.52
CA TYR A 129 22.11 7.44 22.62
C TYR A 129 23.45 6.87 22.15
N GLY A 130 23.79 7.03 20.87
CA GLY A 130 25.01 6.53 20.26
C GLY A 130 24.90 5.12 19.68
N TYR A 131 23.71 4.53 19.63
CA TYR A 131 23.54 3.19 19.08
C TYR A 131 23.66 3.19 17.55
N THR A 132 24.65 2.47 17.04
CA THR A 132 24.88 2.24 15.61
C THR A 132 25.41 0.83 15.39
N LEU A 133 25.26 0.28 14.19
CA LEU A 133 25.81 -1.05 13.85
C LEU A 133 27.32 -1.03 13.54
N LYS A 134 27.91 0.17 13.34
CA LYS A 134 29.31 0.32 12.93
C LYS A 134 30.30 0.22 14.10
N ILE A 135 29.81 0.34 15.32
CA ILE A 135 30.62 0.31 16.55
C ILE A 135 30.70 -1.10 17.11
N SER A 136 31.66 -1.31 18.01
CA SER A 136 31.89 -2.59 18.67
C SER A 136 30.69 -3.01 19.53
N GLU A 137 30.56 -4.31 19.80
CA GLU A 137 29.45 -4.84 20.60
C GLU A 137 29.38 -4.21 22.00
N LYS A 138 30.53 -4.03 22.66
CA LYS A 138 30.61 -3.38 23.98
C LYS A 138 30.06 -1.96 23.95
N GLU A 139 30.38 -1.20 22.90
CA GLU A 139 29.88 0.17 22.74
C GLU A 139 28.40 0.20 22.39
N ARG A 140 27.90 -0.76 21.59
CA ARG A 140 26.46 -0.91 21.34
C ARG A 140 25.71 -1.15 22.63
N GLN A 141 26.16 -2.10 23.45
CA GLN A 141 25.54 -2.39 24.76
C GLN A 141 25.60 -1.17 25.68
N LYS A 142 26.69 -0.40 25.70
CA LYS A 142 26.79 0.87 26.46
C LYS A 142 25.76 1.90 25.98
N ALA A 143 25.55 2.04 24.67
CA ALA A 143 24.50 2.90 24.12
C ALA A 143 23.09 2.40 24.47
N LEU A 144 22.87 1.08 24.46
CA LEU A 144 21.60 0.48 24.86
C LEU A 144 21.31 0.72 26.34
N LYS A 145 22.30 0.63 27.24
CA LYS A 145 22.13 0.98 28.66
C LYS A 145 21.60 2.41 28.84
N LYS A 146 22.13 3.37 28.06
CA LYS A 146 21.62 4.76 28.04
C LYS A 146 20.20 4.88 27.48
N ALA A 147 19.84 4.04 26.51
CA ALA A 147 18.47 4.02 25.98
C ALA A 147 17.48 3.41 26.99
N ILE A 148 17.92 2.36 27.71
CA ILE A 148 17.13 1.65 28.71
C ILE A 148 16.79 2.56 29.88
N SER A 149 17.72 3.41 30.34
CA SER A 149 17.43 4.36 31.41
C SER A 149 16.29 5.34 31.07
N LYS A 150 16.05 5.62 29.78
CA LYS A 150 14.98 6.52 29.34
C LYS A 150 13.69 5.83 28.90
N PHE A 151 13.79 4.70 28.20
CA PHE A 151 12.64 4.01 27.61
C PHE A 151 12.19 2.77 28.39
N GLY A 152 12.97 2.34 29.37
CA GLY A 152 12.83 1.05 30.03
C GLY A 152 13.32 -0.13 29.17
N PRO A 153 13.63 -1.28 29.79
CA PRO A 153 14.11 -2.47 29.09
C PRO A 153 13.13 -2.97 28.01
N LEU A 154 11.83 -3.04 28.34
CA LEU A 154 10.78 -3.48 27.42
C LEU A 154 10.65 -2.55 26.20
N GLY A 155 10.77 -1.24 26.41
CA GLY A 155 10.69 -0.25 25.33
C GLY A 155 11.83 -0.39 24.33
N VAL A 156 13.06 -0.61 24.82
CA VAL A 156 14.24 -0.85 23.97
C VAL A 156 14.11 -2.20 23.26
N TYR A 157 13.70 -3.26 23.96
CA TYR A 157 13.47 -4.58 23.38
C TYR A 157 12.49 -4.52 22.20
N ARG A 158 11.33 -3.89 22.38
CA ARG A 158 10.31 -3.75 21.32
C ARG A 158 10.83 -2.97 20.11
N LYS A 159 11.66 -1.94 20.34
CA LYS A 159 12.29 -1.16 19.25
C LYS A 159 13.27 -2.01 18.46
N LEU A 160 14.15 -2.75 19.13
CA LEU A 160 15.08 -3.66 18.46
C LEU A 160 14.35 -4.77 17.71
N ASP A 161 13.36 -5.41 18.33
CA ASP A 161 12.54 -6.46 17.71
C ASP A 161 11.81 -5.98 16.44
N ALA A 162 11.26 -4.77 16.49
CA ALA A 162 10.62 -4.15 15.33
C ALA A 162 11.61 -3.95 14.17
N VAL A 163 12.82 -3.44 14.45
CA VAL A 163 13.84 -3.26 13.42
C VAL A 163 14.34 -4.60 12.88
N THR A 164 14.56 -5.60 13.73
CA THR A 164 14.93 -6.96 13.32
C THR A 164 13.93 -7.52 12.30
N LYS A 165 12.63 -7.50 12.64
CA LYS A 165 11.58 -8.02 11.75
C LYS A 165 11.50 -7.28 10.42
N LEU A 166 11.61 -5.95 10.46
CA LEU A 166 11.53 -5.10 9.26
C LEU A 166 12.75 -5.28 8.34
N THR A 167 13.93 -5.54 8.91
CA THR A 167 15.17 -5.67 8.15
C THR A 167 15.51 -7.09 7.72
N SER A 168 14.86 -8.10 8.30
CA SER A 168 15.09 -9.54 8.04
C SER A 168 15.26 -9.92 6.57
N ARG A 169 14.44 -9.34 5.68
CA ARG A 169 14.47 -9.62 4.23
C ARG A 169 15.37 -8.67 3.45
N THR A 170 15.46 -7.41 3.88
CA THR A 170 16.18 -6.38 3.11
C THR A 170 17.67 -6.34 3.41
N ILE A 171 18.04 -6.54 4.68
CA ILE A 171 19.41 -6.46 5.18
C ILE A 171 19.58 -7.54 6.27
N PRO A 172 19.77 -8.82 5.89
CA PRO A 172 19.77 -9.93 6.83
C PRO A 172 20.92 -9.87 7.85
N GLU A 173 22.08 -9.35 7.46
CA GLU A 173 23.23 -9.16 8.36
C GLU A 173 22.89 -8.20 9.51
N ALA A 174 22.28 -7.05 9.18
CA ALA A 174 21.82 -6.10 10.17
C ALA A 174 20.73 -6.69 11.07
N SER A 175 19.79 -7.45 10.50
CA SER A 175 18.75 -8.16 11.26
C SER A 175 19.36 -9.07 12.33
N LYS A 176 20.39 -9.86 11.99
CA LYS A 176 21.08 -10.73 12.94
C LYS A 176 21.76 -9.95 14.06
N MET A 177 22.34 -8.77 13.76
CA MET A 177 22.92 -7.92 14.79
C MET A 177 21.88 -7.34 15.74
N PHE A 178 20.76 -6.84 15.22
CA PHE A 178 19.66 -6.33 16.04
C PHE A 178 19.04 -7.44 16.90
N GLU A 179 18.96 -8.66 16.37
CA GLU A 179 18.52 -9.85 17.09
C GLU A 179 19.42 -10.18 18.29
N LYS A 180 20.75 -10.22 18.09
CA LYS A 180 21.72 -10.42 19.18
C LYS A 180 21.60 -9.35 20.27
N ASP A 181 21.54 -8.08 19.85
CA ASP A 181 21.39 -6.97 20.80
C ASP A 181 20.04 -7.02 21.54
N ARG A 182 18.96 -7.46 20.87
CA ARG A 182 17.63 -7.68 21.48
C ARG A 182 17.67 -8.79 22.52
N GLU A 183 18.32 -9.90 22.21
CA GLU A 183 18.47 -11.05 23.11
C GLU A 183 19.30 -10.68 24.34
N TRP A 184 20.39 -9.95 24.16
CA TRP A 184 21.18 -9.41 25.26
C TRP A 184 20.33 -8.56 26.22
N VAL A 185 19.43 -7.70 25.71
CA VAL A 185 18.51 -6.93 26.57
C VAL A 185 17.55 -7.84 27.34
N LYS A 186 17.02 -8.88 26.68
CA LYS A 186 16.09 -9.85 27.29
C LYS A 186 16.76 -10.65 28.40
N GLU A 187 17.99 -11.10 28.19
CA GLU A 187 18.76 -11.88 29.15
C GLU A 187 19.24 -11.03 30.33
N THR A 188 19.71 -9.82 30.06
CA THR A 188 20.27 -8.93 31.09
C THR A 188 19.21 -8.32 32.01
N TYR A 189 18.02 -8.01 31.46
CA TYR A 189 16.96 -7.25 32.17
C TYR A 189 15.64 -8.02 32.28
N GLY A 190 15.64 -9.32 32.04
CA GLY A 190 14.45 -10.17 32.17
C GLY A 190 14.02 -10.35 33.63
N PRO A 191 12.73 -10.62 33.93
CA PRO A 191 11.59 -10.76 33.00
C PRO A 191 11.04 -9.41 32.51
N LEU A 192 10.91 -9.26 31.19
CA LEU A 192 10.37 -8.05 30.56
C LEU A 192 8.84 -8.03 30.66
N LYS A 193 8.30 -7.48 31.76
CA LYS A 193 6.85 -7.33 31.94
C LYS A 193 6.38 -5.96 31.46
N ALA A 194 5.21 -5.94 30.82
CA ALA A 194 4.45 -4.70 30.68
C ALA A 194 3.86 -4.41 32.07
N PHE A 195 4.14 -3.23 32.59
CA PHE A 195 3.46 -2.71 33.79
C PHE A 195 2.02 -2.39 33.45
#